data_AF-A0A8J4Q7G7-F1
#
_entry.id   AF-A0A8J4Q7G7-F1
#
_cell.length_a   1.000
_cell.length_b   1.000
_cell.length_c   1.000
_cell.angle_alpha   90.00
_cell.angle_beta   90.00
_cell.angle_gamma   90.00
#
_symmetry.space_group_name_H-M   'P 1'
#
loop_
_entity.id
_entity.type
_entity.pdbx_description
1 polymer ?
#
loop_
_entity_poly.entity_id
_entity_poly.type
_entity_poly.pdbx_seq_one_letter_code
_entity_poly.pdbx_strand_id
1 'polypeptide(L)'
;MNRYEKVLSGTNSCLEDTFRAEQFAKTWPQVNELLIESRCFGDLISECRVQSAEYRVQSQIRPYLSGRCIYLVGMMGSGKTTVGKVLSQVLGYSFFDSDTLEEQDADGTSVAEIFKLYGEGFFRDKGIEVLLKLSLMHQLVVSTGGGAVVRPINCKYMQKGISV
;
A
#
# COMPACT_ATOMS: atom_id res chain seq x y z
N MET A 1 -41.01 -19.67 -4.67
CA MET A 1 -40.27 -18.85 -5.67
C MET A 1 -41.23 -17.71 -6.04
N ASN A 2 -40.97 -16.44 -5.76
CA ASN A 2 -39.91 -15.56 -6.27
C ASN A 2 -39.34 -14.66 -5.16
N ARG A 3 -38.00 -14.55 -4.98
CA ARG A 3 -37.08 -13.59 -5.65
C ARG A 3 -37.65 -12.17 -5.46
N TYR A 4 -37.25 -11.39 -4.45
CA TYR A 4 -36.07 -10.53 -4.45
C TYR A 4 -35.74 -10.03 -3.02
N GLU A 5 -35.36 -10.94 -2.12
CA GLU A 5 -35.05 -10.62 -0.72
C GLU A 5 -33.59 -10.92 -0.34
N LYS A 6 -32.64 -10.81 -1.28
CA LYS A 6 -31.28 -11.31 -1.05
C LYS A 6 -30.15 -10.49 -1.65
N VAL A 7 -30.10 -9.18 -1.39
CA VAL A 7 -28.88 -8.35 -1.59
C VAL A 7 -28.82 -7.18 -0.60
N LEU A 8 -29.07 -7.39 0.70
CA LEU A 8 -28.88 -6.34 1.73
C LEU A 8 -28.25 -6.86 3.03
N SER A 9 -27.26 -7.76 2.94
CA SER A 9 -26.50 -8.23 4.11
C SER A 9 -24.99 -8.24 3.91
N GLY A 10 -24.46 -7.31 3.10
CA GLY A 10 -23.06 -7.35 2.65
C GLY A 10 -22.25 -6.05 2.77
N THR A 11 -22.68 -5.06 3.55
CA THR A 11 -21.96 -3.78 3.67
C THR A 11 -21.64 -3.45 5.12
N ASN A 12 -20.65 -4.13 5.69
CA ASN A 12 -20.00 -3.66 6.93
C ASN A 12 -18.47 -3.54 6.83
N SER A 13 -17.84 -3.84 5.68
CA SER A 13 -16.38 -3.65 5.52
C SER A 13 -15.99 -2.22 5.17
N CYS A 14 -16.86 -1.45 4.49
CA CYS A 14 -16.54 -0.08 4.09
C CYS A 14 -16.37 0.87 5.27
N LEU A 15 -17.11 0.68 6.38
CA LEU A 15 -17.08 1.62 7.50
C LEU A 15 -15.80 1.47 8.34
N GLU A 16 -15.29 0.25 8.50
CA GLU A 16 -14.02 -0.01 9.19
C GLU A 16 -12.81 0.47 8.37
N ASP A 17 -12.85 0.30 7.05
CA ASP A 17 -11.79 0.80 6.14
C ASP A 17 -11.78 2.33 6.07
N THR A 18 -12.95 2.98 6.12
CA THR A 18 -13.06 4.46 6.17
C THR A 18 -12.52 5.03 7.49
N PHE A 19 -12.80 4.37 8.61
CA PHE A 19 -12.32 4.80 9.94
C PHE A 19 -10.78 4.80 10.04
N ARG A 20 -10.11 3.86 9.36
CA ARG A 20 -8.63 3.79 9.31
C ARG A 20 -8.01 4.85 8.38
N ALA A 21 -8.68 5.17 7.27
CA ALA A 21 -8.26 6.26 6.38
C ALA A 21 -8.31 7.63 7.09
N GLU A 22 -9.28 7.85 7.99
CA GLU A 22 -9.35 9.08 8.79
C GLU A 22 -8.21 9.19 9.82
N GLN A 23 -7.80 8.07 10.43
CA GLN A 23 -6.66 8.05 11.36
C GLN A 23 -5.32 8.29 10.63
N PHE A 24 -5.24 7.83 9.37
CA PHE A 24 -4.13 8.10 8.46
C PHE A 24 -4.07 9.58 8.03
N ALA A 25 -5.21 10.18 7.66
CA ALA A 25 -5.31 11.59 7.27
C ALA A 25 -4.86 12.55 8.39
N LYS A 26 -5.03 12.16 9.65
CA LYS A 26 -4.52 12.91 10.82
C LYS A 26 -3.00 12.82 10.98
N THR A 27 -2.38 11.75 10.49
CA THR A 27 -0.94 11.47 10.66
C THR A 27 -0.13 11.97 9.46
N TRP A 28 -0.73 12.04 8.27
CA TRP A 28 -0.08 12.51 7.04
C TRP A 28 -1.04 13.32 6.15
N PRO A 29 -1.22 14.63 6.42
CA PRO A 29 -2.22 15.46 5.74
C PRO A 29 -2.05 15.55 4.21
N GLN A 30 -0.82 15.45 3.70
CA GLN A 30 -0.49 15.57 2.27
C GLN A 30 -0.74 14.27 1.48
N VAL A 31 -0.81 13.11 2.14
CA VAL A 31 -1.07 11.82 1.47
C VAL A 31 -2.56 11.65 1.13
N ASN A 32 -3.40 12.47 1.75
CA ASN A 32 -4.85 12.50 1.55
C ASN A 32 -5.24 12.90 0.11
N GLU A 33 -4.41 13.68 -0.58
CA GLU A 33 -4.69 14.19 -1.93
C GLU A 33 -4.52 13.10 -3.02
N LEU A 34 -3.63 12.13 -2.80
CA LEU A 34 -3.40 11.00 -3.72
C LEU A 34 -4.47 9.88 -3.63
N LEU A 35 -5.28 9.87 -2.58
CA LEU A 35 -6.29 8.82 -2.36
C LEU A 35 -7.65 9.14 -3.02
N ILE A 36 -7.84 10.35 -3.57
CA ILE A 36 -9.15 10.86 -4.00
C ILE A 36 -9.33 10.87 -5.52
N GLU A 37 -8.26 10.81 -6.32
CA GLU A 37 -8.34 10.94 -7.78
C GLU A 37 -8.42 9.61 -8.55
N SER A 38 -9.46 8.80 -8.34
CA SER A 38 -9.72 7.66 -9.23
C SER A 38 -11.20 7.38 -9.41
N ARG A 39 -11.88 8.29 -10.12
CA ARG A 39 -13.14 7.99 -10.83
C ARG A 39 -13.14 8.68 -12.19
N CYS A 40 -12.71 7.97 -13.22
CA CYS A 40 -13.14 8.25 -14.59
C CYS A 40 -13.81 6.99 -15.15
N PHE A 41 -15.10 7.15 -15.47
CA PHE A 41 -16.04 6.15 -15.97
C PHE A 41 -16.09 6.33 -17.50
N GLY A 42 -15.25 5.60 -18.25
CA GLY A 42 -14.97 5.92 -19.66
C GLY A 42 -15.04 4.77 -20.68
N ASP A 43 -14.49 3.58 -20.41
CA ASP A 43 -14.14 2.62 -21.47
C ASP A 43 -14.81 1.23 -21.29
N LEU A 44 -16.14 1.21 -21.25
CA LEU A 44 -16.96 0.13 -20.68
C LEU A 44 -16.91 -1.26 -21.36
N ILE A 45 -16.30 -1.45 -22.53
CA ILE A 45 -16.33 -2.75 -23.25
C ILE A 45 -15.00 -3.52 -23.20
N SER A 46 -13.84 -2.83 -23.22
CA SER A 46 -12.53 -3.46 -22.96
C SER A 46 -12.29 -3.68 -21.46
N GLU A 47 -12.74 -2.74 -20.61
CA GLU A 47 -12.63 -2.81 -19.15
C GLU A 47 -13.36 -4.02 -18.55
N CYS A 48 -14.51 -4.43 -19.11
CA CYS A 48 -15.26 -5.58 -18.60
C CYS A 48 -14.46 -6.91 -18.65
N ARG A 49 -13.60 -7.13 -19.67
CA ARG A 49 -12.76 -8.35 -19.73
C ARG A 49 -11.60 -8.31 -18.75
N VAL A 50 -10.99 -7.14 -18.54
CA VAL A 50 -9.88 -6.98 -17.59
C VAL A 50 -10.40 -7.02 -16.15
N GLN A 51 -11.48 -6.29 -15.83
CA GLN A 51 -12.15 -6.34 -14.52
C GLN A 51 -12.59 -7.76 -14.14
N SER A 52 -13.10 -8.54 -15.08
CA SER A 52 -13.50 -9.92 -14.79
C SER A 52 -12.31 -10.85 -14.53
N ALA A 53 -11.14 -10.61 -15.12
CA ALA A 53 -9.92 -11.35 -14.81
C ALA A 53 -9.31 -10.93 -13.46
N GLU A 54 -9.21 -9.63 -13.20
CA GLU A 54 -8.68 -9.07 -11.95
C GLU A 54 -9.56 -9.49 -10.76
N TYR A 55 -10.88 -9.38 -10.87
CA TYR A 55 -11.82 -9.83 -9.85
C TYR A 55 -11.75 -11.34 -9.59
N ARG A 56 -11.48 -12.16 -10.62
CA ARG A 56 -11.27 -13.61 -10.46
C ARG A 56 -10.00 -13.90 -9.67
N VAL A 57 -8.90 -13.20 -9.96
CA VAL A 57 -7.65 -13.34 -9.19
C VAL A 57 -7.84 -12.84 -7.76
N GLN A 58 -8.47 -11.68 -7.60
CA GLN A 58 -8.77 -11.07 -6.31
C GLN A 58 -9.61 -11.99 -5.41
N SER A 59 -10.69 -12.57 -5.93
CA SER A 59 -11.58 -13.47 -5.19
C SER A 59 -10.91 -14.79 -4.78
N GLN A 60 -9.95 -15.27 -5.57
CA GLN A 60 -9.18 -16.47 -5.25
C GLN A 60 -8.08 -16.20 -4.22
N ILE A 61 -7.38 -15.05 -4.28
CA ILE A 61 -6.20 -14.79 -3.46
C ILE A 61 -6.51 -14.09 -2.13
N ARG A 62 -7.47 -13.14 -2.11
CA ARG A 62 -7.81 -12.35 -0.90
C ARG A 62 -8.06 -13.20 0.36
N PRO A 63 -8.75 -14.36 0.30
CA PRO A 63 -8.96 -15.19 1.49
C PRO A 63 -7.65 -15.64 2.15
N TYR A 64 -6.60 -15.90 1.37
CA TYR A 64 -5.30 -16.35 1.85
C TYR A 64 -4.43 -15.21 2.42
N LEU A 65 -4.66 -13.98 1.95
CA LEU A 65 -3.95 -12.81 2.45
C LEU A 65 -4.44 -12.38 3.83
N SER A 66 -5.72 -12.63 4.15
CA SER A 66 -6.34 -12.25 5.43
C SER A 66 -6.17 -10.75 5.76
N GLY A 67 -6.12 -9.90 4.74
CA GLY A 67 -5.91 -8.45 4.88
C GLY A 67 -4.49 -8.03 5.26
N ARG A 68 -3.50 -8.93 5.21
CA ARG A 68 -2.10 -8.61 5.49
C ARG A 68 -1.49 -7.74 4.40
N CYS A 69 -0.54 -6.89 4.78
CA CYS A 69 0.24 -6.10 3.85
C CYS A 69 1.21 -6.98 3.06
N ILE A 70 1.49 -6.60 1.82
CA ILE A 70 2.48 -7.21 0.95
C ILE A 70 3.66 -6.24 0.83
N TYR A 71 4.86 -6.69 1.17
CA TYR A 71 6.09 -5.91 1.08
C TYR A 71 6.93 -6.45 -0.08
N LEU A 72 7.17 -5.62 -1.09
CA LEU A 72 8.07 -5.92 -2.19
C LEU A 72 9.47 -5.46 -1.79
N VAL A 73 10.39 -6.40 -1.59
CA VAL A 73 11.76 -6.13 -1.14
C VAL A 73 12.73 -6.34 -2.28
N GLY A 74 13.63 -5.38 -2.49
CA GLY A 74 14.68 -5.53 -3.49
C GLY A 74 15.39 -4.24 -3.85
N MET A 75 16.37 -4.35 -4.74
CA MET A 75 17.20 -3.23 -5.18
C MET A 75 16.41 -2.17 -5.94
N MET A 76 16.87 -0.93 -5.92
CA MET A 76 16.34 0.14 -6.78
C MET A 76 16.40 -0.28 -8.27
N GLY A 77 15.40 0.11 -9.06
CA GLY A 77 15.34 -0.24 -10.49
C GLY A 77 14.87 -1.67 -10.80
N SER A 78 14.61 -2.53 -9.81
CA SER A 78 14.11 -3.90 -10.04
C SER A 78 12.61 -3.98 -10.40
N GLY A 79 11.96 -2.85 -10.67
CA GLY A 79 10.56 -2.78 -11.09
C GLY A 79 9.50 -2.91 -9.99
N LYS A 80 9.89 -2.87 -8.70
CA LYS A 80 8.94 -3.03 -7.56
C LYS A 80 7.82 -2.01 -7.55
N THR A 81 8.10 -0.75 -7.88
CA THR A 81 7.07 0.28 -7.97
C THR A 81 6.06 -0.03 -9.09
N THR A 82 6.54 -0.51 -10.25
CA THR A 82 5.68 -0.90 -11.37
C THR A 82 4.82 -2.11 -11.03
N VAL A 83 5.44 -3.19 -10.54
CA VAL A 83 4.74 -4.41 -10.14
C VAL A 83 3.78 -4.15 -8.99
N GLY A 84 4.19 -3.35 -8.00
CA GLY A 84 3.39 -3.01 -6.84
C GLY A 84 2.12 -2.24 -7.16
N LYS A 85 2.18 -1.29 -8.10
CA LYS A 85 1.00 -0.56 -8.58
C LYS A 85 0.00 -1.48 -9.28
N VAL A 86 0.48 -2.37 -10.15
CA VAL A 86 -0.40 -3.35 -10.81
C VAL A 86 -0.98 -4.32 -9.79
N LEU A 87 -0.15 -4.84 -8.88
CA LEU A 87 -0.59 -5.77 -7.84
C LEU A 87 -1.64 -5.14 -6.91
N SER A 88 -1.47 -3.88 -6.55
CA SER A 88 -2.42 -3.18 -5.69
C SER A 88 -3.77 -3.01 -6.38
N GLN A 89 -3.79 -2.70 -7.68
CA GLN A 89 -5.02 -2.62 -8.47
C GLN A 89 -5.74 -3.98 -8.53
N VAL A 90 -5.01 -5.05 -8.88
CA VAL A 90 -5.55 -6.41 -8.97
C VAL A 90 -6.11 -6.89 -7.62
N LEU A 91 -5.41 -6.61 -6.52
CA LEU A 91 -5.86 -7.00 -5.18
C LEU A 91 -6.90 -6.04 -4.58
N GLY A 92 -7.10 -4.87 -5.17
CA GLY A 92 -7.85 -3.76 -4.57
C GLY A 92 -7.26 -3.31 -3.23
N TYR A 93 -5.93 -3.24 -3.16
CA TYR A 93 -5.12 -2.76 -2.03
C TYR A 93 -4.59 -1.37 -2.34
N SER A 94 -4.18 -0.60 -1.34
CA SER A 94 -3.49 0.67 -1.56
C SER A 94 -2.00 0.45 -1.80
N PHE A 95 -1.38 1.22 -2.69
CA PHE A 95 0.05 1.15 -2.97
C PHE A 95 0.81 2.29 -2.28
N PHE A 96 1.94 1.97 -1.67
CA PHE A 96 2.88 2.94 -1.10
C PHE A 96 4.32 2.60 -1.47
N ASP A 97 5.15 3.63 -1.65
CA ASP A 97 6.60 3.51 -1.80
C ASP A 97 7.26 4.02 -0.51
N SER A 98 8.06 3.18 0.15
CA SER A 98 8.69 3.56 1.43
C SER A 98 9.61 4.76 1.26
N ASP A 99 10.36 4.81 0.16
CA ASP A 99 11.37 5.86 -0.06
C ASP A 99 10.67 7.22 -0.22
N THR A 100 9.53 7.26 -0.92
CA THR A 100 8.70 8.48 -1.02
C THR A 100 8.12 8.90 0.32
N LEU A 101 7.69 7.94 1.15
CA LEU A 101 7.19 8.25 2.50
C LEU A 101 8.31 8.73 3.44
N GLU A 102 9.52 8.21 3.29
CA GLU A 102 10.71 8.65 4.03
C GLU A 102 11.11 10.08 3.65
N GLU A 103 11.07 10.44 2.36
CA GLU A 103 11.26 11.82 1.90
C GLU A 103 10.18 12.77 2.46
N GLN A 104 8.92 12.33 2.46
CA GLN A 104 7.82 13.11 3.05
C GLN A 104 7.95 13.30 4.56
N ASP A 105 8.44 12.28 5.29
CA ASP A 105 8.72 12.39 6.74
C ASP A 105 9.94 13.31 7.02
N ALA A 106 10.75 13.59 6.00
CA ALA A 106 11.90 14.49 6.02
C ALA A 106 11.59 15.85 5.35
N ASP A 107 10.36 16.34 5.49
CA ASP A 107 9.89 17.63 4.96
C ASP A 107 10.05 17.78 3.43
N GLY A 108 9.99 16.67 2.69
CA GLY A 108 10.14 16.66 1.23
C GLY A 108 11.58 16.77 0.75
N THR A 109 12.57 16.61 1.66
CA THR A 109 13.99 16.59 1.29
C THR A 109 14.28 15.31 0.50
N SER A 110 14.98 15.44 -0.64
CA SER A 110 15.31 14.26 -1.46
C SER A 110 16.26 13.31 -0.73
N VAL A 111 16.20 12.00 -1.02
CA VAL A 111 17.11 11.01 -0.41
C VAL A 111 18.59 11.43 -0.54
N ALA A 112 18.97 11.98 -1.71
CA ALA A 112 20.34 12.44 -1.97
C ALA A 112 20.77 13.60 -1.06
N GLU A 113 19.86 14.55 -0.82
CA GLU A 113 20.10 15.67 0.10
C GLU A 113 20.12 15.22 1.55
N ILE A 114 19.23 14.30 1.95
CA ILE A 114 19.24 13.71 3.29
C ILE A 114 20.60 13.06 3.57
N PHE A 115 21.11 12.28 2.61
CA PHE A 115 22.41 11.60 2.78
C PHE A 115 23.56 12.60 2.89
N LYS A 116 23.48 13.72 2.16
CA LYS A 116 24.50 14.76 2.18
C LYS A 116 24.48 15.59 3.49
N LEU A 117 23.29 15.90 4.00
CA LEU A 117 23.10 16.79 5.14
C LEU A 117 23.13 16.06 6.49
N TYR A 118 22.49 14.88 6.55
CA TYR A 118 22.24 14.15 7.80
C TYR A 118 22.88 12.74 7.81
N GLY A 119 23.36 12.27 6.67
CA GLY A 119 23.97 10.97 6.52
C GLY A 119 22.98 9.81 6.40
N GLU A 120 23.49 8.64 6.02
CA GLU A 120 22.66 7.44 5.83
C GLU A 120 22.00 6.98 7.14
N GLY A 121 22.68 7.12 8.28
CA GLY A 121 22.15 6.70 9.58
C GLY A 121 20.80 7.35 9.91
N PHE A 122 20.70 8.67 9.71
CA PHE A 122 19.46 9.41 9.91
C PHE A 122 18.33 8.92 8.99
N PHE A 123 18.63 8.69 7.71
CA PHE A 123 17.66 8.14 6.76
C PHE A 123 17.17 6.75 7.17
N ARG A 124 18.09 5.88 7.63
CA ARG A 124 17.73 4.54 8.10
C ARG A 124 16.84 4.58 9.33
N ASP A 125 17.03 5.55 10.21
CA ASP A 125 16.20 5.72 11.40
C ASP A 125 14.79 6.22 11.03
N LYS A 126 14.69 7.13 10.05
CA LYS A 126 13.41 7.53 9.42
C LYS A 126 12.68 6.35 8.78
N GLY A 127 13.39 5.47 8.09
CA GLY A 127 12.79 4.26 7.52
C GLY A 127 12.18 3.32 8.56
N ILE A 128 12.72 3.27 9.78
CA ILE A 128 12.12 2.50 10.89
C ILE A 128 10.76 3.09 11.27
N GLU A 129 10.64 4.41 11.36
CA GLU A 129 9.40 5.10 11.71
C GLU A 129 8.32 4.91 10.64
N VAL A 130 8.68 5.08 9.37
CA VAL A 130 7.78 4.87 8.23
C VAL A 130 7.29 3.42 8.20
N LEU A 131 8.20 2.45 8.31
CA LEU A 131 7.83 1.04 8.23
C LEU A 131 7.04 0.57 9.44
N LEU A 132 7.31 1.13 10.63
CA LEU A 132 6.48 0.92 11.82
C LEU A 132 5.03 1.33 11.53
N LYS A 133 4.81 2.54 11.03
CA LYS A 133 3.48 3.07 10.69
C LYS A 133 2.78 2.18 9.66
N LEU A 134 3.48 1.79 8.59
CA LEU A 134 2.96 0.88 7.57
C LEU A 134 2.61 -0.52 8.12
N SER A 135 3.34 -1.01 9.13
CA SER A 135 3.10 -2.32 9.76
C SER A 135 1.84 -2.39 10.62
N LEU A 136 1.26 -1.23 10.97
CA LEU A 136 0.01 -1.13 11.73
C LEU A 136 -1.22 -1.10 10.82
N MET A 137 -0.99 -0.98 9.51
CA MET A 137 -2.02 -0.90 8.49
C MET A 137 -2.30 -2.28 7.91
N HIS A 138 -3.35 -2.35 7.07
CA HIS A 138 -3.81 -3.57 6.43
C HIS A 138 -4.12 -3.28 4.96
N GLN A 139 -4.17 -4.33 4.15
CA GLN A 139 -4.53 -4.24 2.73
C GLN A 139 -3.64 -3.25 1.94
N LEU A 140 -2.34 -3.25 2.24
CA LEU A 140 -1.36 -2.43 1.55
C LEU A 140 -0.43 -3.29 0.69
N VAL A 141 0.02 -2.71 -0.42
CA VAL A 141 1.19 -3.15 -1.17
C VAL A 141 2.26 -2.08 -0.99
N VAL A 142 3.40 -2.45 -0.40
CA VAL A 142 4.48 -1.54 -0.07
C VAL A 142 5.70 -1.92 -0.89
N SER A 143 6.15 -1.01 -1.77
CA SER A 143 7.50 -1.10 -2.34
C SER A 143 8.49 -0.60 -1.30
N THR A 144 9.53 -1.39 -1.02
CA THR A 144 10.58 -1.00 -0.09
C THR A 144 11.90 -0.74 -0.82
N GLY A 145 12.67 0.25 -0.36
CA GLY A 145 14.03 0.46 -0.82
C GLY A 145 14.96 -0.72 -0.47
N GLY A 146 16.06 -0.89 -1.21
CA GLY A 146 16.99 -2.02 -1.00
C GLY A 146 17.62 -2.05 0.40
N GLY A 147 17.68 -0.90 1.07
CA GLY A 147 18.19 -0.78 2.44
C GLY A 147 17.17 -1.11 3.53
N ALA A 148 15.91 -1.41 3.20
CA ALA A 148 14.86 -1.63 4.19
C ALA A 148 15.15 -2.84 5.11
N VAL A 149 15.86 -3.86 4.61
CA VAL A 149 16.23 -5.07 5.37
C VAL A 149 17.50 -4.92 6.22
N VAL A 150 18.20 -3.78 6.13
CA VAL A 150 19.47 -3.56 6.85
C VAL A 150 19.26 -3.51 8.36
N ARG A 151 18.18 -2.88 8.81
CA ARG A 151 17.82 -2.79 10.23
C ARG A 151 16.98 -4.01 10.62
N PRO A 152 17.40 -4.85 11.60
CA PRO A 152 16.63 -6.04 11.97
C PRO A 152 15.19 -5.77 12.44
N ILE A 153 14.95 -4.58 12.99
CA ILE A 153 13.61 -4.15 13.42
C ILE A 153 12.64 -4.03 12.24
N ASN A 154 13.12 -3.63 11.07
CA ASN A 154 12.30 -3.52 9.88
C ASN A 154 11.80 -4.89 9.40
N CYS A 155 12.66 -5.90 9.48
CA CYS A 155 12.26 -7.28 9.20
C CYS A 155 11.14 -7.75 10.14
N LYS A 156 11.19 -7.39 11.43
CA LYS A 156 10.11 -7.72 12.39
C LYS A 156 8.79 -7.05 12.00
N TYR A 157 8.83 -5.83 11.47
CA TYR A 157 7.63 -5.15 10.99
C TYR A 157 7.05 -5.81 9.74
N MET A 158 7.90 -6.15 8.76
CA MET A 158 7.47 -6.80 7.53
C MET A 158 6.95 -8.23 7.75
N GLN A 159 7.48 -8.94 8.76
CA GLN A 159 7.00 -10.27 9.16
C GLN A 159 5.54 -10.31 9.63
N LYS A 160 4.94 -9.17 9.99
CA LYS A 160 3.49 -9.08 10.25
C LYS A 160 2.66 -9.24 8.97
N GLY A 161 3.26 -8.94 7.82
CA GLY A 161 2.68 -9.11 6.50
C GLY A 161 3.29 -10.27 5.72
N ILE A 162 3.29 -10.15 4.40
CA ILE A 162 3.90 -11.09 3.45
C ILE A 162 5.00 -10.33 2.72
N SER A 163 6.24 -10.81 2.80
CA SER A 163 7.37 -10.23 2.08
C SER A 163 7.67 -11.06 0.84
N VAL A 164 7.86 -10.39 -0.30
CA VAL A 164 8.18 -10.97 -1.61
C VAL A 164 9.44 -10.33 -2.16
#